data_AF-A0A3D1IFD5-F1
#
_entry.id   AF-A0A3D1IFD5-F1
#
_cell.length_a   1.000
_cell.length_b   1.000
_cell.length_c   1.000
_cell.angle_alpha   90.00
_cell.angle_beta   90.00
_cell.angle_gamma   90.00
#
_symmetry.space_group_name_H-M   'P 1'
#
loop_
_entity.id
_entity.type
_entity.pdbx_description
1 polymer ?
#
loop_
_entity_poly.entity_id
_entity_poly.type
_entity_poly.pdbx_seq_one_letter_code
_entity_poly.pdbx_strand_id
1 'polypeptide(L)'
;PDLAARLAWEDAAVDHGDGEGTFAEMFTAAVESAAFAVQDRDELLRIGLSKIPEDCRVARSVRLAISCHRQGLDWREARRRVVEDSADLGWFMAPANVAFVVIGWLYGEGDFRRSLCLAVSCGDDTDCTGATLGAILGIVSGRSGLPEEWVRHVGDRILTIAIDRGSAWDWPATLQDLTDRVAAMAPVVLGAHRAPVELSDGPTDWTALPELAGAAGVADLWEHGGFTLRADLVRTLVEVDLLQEPRVAPGHPFPVRVILRNLMPDSRVETLRWILPEGWEASPAGAVDVLLEPRAKVRCDFTLLPGPMEGSRARAVLEVSATGRPTVGLVPVPFLRAR
;
A
#
# COMPACT_ATOMS: atom_id res chain seq x y z
N PRO A 1 -9.32 -9.02 -2.35
CA PRO A 1 -8.68 -8.39 -1.16
C PRO A 1 -7.14 -8.41 -1.18
N ASP A 2 -6.47 -9.57 -1.27
CA ASP A 2 -4.99 -9.63 -1.23
C ASP A 2 -4.33 -8.81 -2.34
N LEU A 3 -4.81 -8.98 -3.58
CA LEU A 3 -4.33 -8.20 -4.72
C LEU A 3 -4.60 -6.70 -4.54
N ALA A 4 -5.79 -6.32 -4.06
CA ALA A 4 -6.15 -4.92 -3.83
C ALA A 4 -5.23 -4.28 -2.77
N ALA A 5 -5.00 -4.97 -1.64
CA ALA A 5 -4.08 -4.49 -0.60
C ALA A 5 -2.63 -4.40 -1.09
N ARG A 6 -2.18 -5.30 -1.97
CA ARG A 6 -0.85 -5.20 -2.58
C ARG A 6 -0.72 -3.98 -3.49
N LEU A 7 -1.71 -3.74 -4.36
CA LEU A 7 -1.71 -2.57 -5.23
C LEU A 7 -1.79 -1.27 -4.42
N ALA A 8 -2.59 -1.24 -3.34
CA ALA A 8 -2.66 -0.13 -2.40
C ALA A 8 -1.33 0.12 -1.67
N TRP A 9 -0.59 -0.93 -1.32
CA TRP A 9 0.75 -0.78 -0.77
C TRP A 9 1.72 -0.14 -1.79
N GLU A 10 1.63 -0.55 -3.06
CA GLU A 10 2.46 0.02 -4.14
C GLU A 10 2.11 1.49 -4.43
N ASP A 11 0.83 1.86 -4.36
CA ASP A 11 0.35 3.24 -4.53
C ASP A 11 0.81 4.14 -3.38
N ALA A 12 0.48 3.76 -2.14
CA ALA A 12 0.79 4.51 -0.93
C ALA A 12 2.31 4.71 -0.70
N ALA A 13 3.15 3.76 -1.14
CA ALA A 13 4.59 3.84 -0.92
C ALA A 13 5.25 5.08 -1.55
N VAL A 14 4.59 5.72 -2.53
CA VAL A 14 5.13 6.88 -3.25
C VAL A 14 5.13 8.15 -2.38
N ASP A 15 4.13 8.34 -1.52
CA ASP A 15 3.91 9.57 -0.77
C ASP A 15 3.57 9.37 0.73
N HIS A 16 3.10 8.18 1.13
CA HIS A 16 2.79 7.81 2.52
C HIS A 16 3.85 6.91 3.16
N GLY A 17 4.86 6.47 2.39
CA GLY A 17 6.01 5.72 2.89
C GLY A 17 5.67 4.27 3.26
N ASP A 18 6.28 3.77 4.34
CA ASP A 18 6.17 2.37 4.79
C ASP A 18 5.38 2.20 6.10
N GLY A 19 4.62 3.22 6.49
CA GLY A 19 3.99 3.28 7.81
C GLY A 19 2.46 3.27 7.80
N GLU A 20 1.88 3.98 8.76
CA GLU A 20 0.44 3.95 9.06
C GLU A 20 -0.45 4.46 7.91
N GLY A 21 0.04 5.37 7.07
CA GLY A 21 -0.70 5.82 5.88
C GLY A 21 -0.88 4.68 4.88
N THR A 22 0.19 3.95 4.60
CA THR A 22 0.18 2.76 3.74
C THR A 22 -0.71 1.66 4.30
N PHE A 23 -0.64 1.38 5.61
CA PHE A 23 -1.53 0.39 6.22
C PHE A 23 -3.00 0.83 6.20
N ALA A 24 -3.29 2.12 6.34
CA ALA A 24 -4.65 2.63 6.21
C ALA A 24 -5.22 2.40 4.80
N GLU A 25 -4.43 2.62 3.76
CA GLU A 25 -4.85 2.36 2.39
C GLU A 25 -5.06 0.87 2.13
N MET A 26 -4.12 0.02 2.57
CA MET A 26 -4.25 -1.44 2.48
C MET A 26 -5.52 -1.95 3.16
N PHE A 27 -5.83 -1.43 4.35
CA PHE A 27 -7.05 -1.76 5.09
C PHE A 27 -8.30 -1.38 4.29
N THR A 28 -8.37 -0.13 3.83
CA THR A 28 -9.53 0.41 3.10
C THR A 28 -9.75 -0.33 1.78
N ALA A 29 -8.70 -0.50 0.96
CA ALA A 29 -8.78 -1.21 -0.32
C ALA A 29 -9.20 -2.68 -0.15
N ALA A 30 -8.76 -3.34 0.93
CA ALA A 30 -9.18 -4.70 1.24
C ALA A 30 -10.66 -4.78 1.62
N VAL A 31 -11.16 -3.84 2.42
CA VAL A 31 -12.57 -3.72 2.79
C VAL A 31 -13.43 -3.48 1.54
N GLU A 32 -13.08 -2.48 0.73
CA GLU A 32 -13.81 -2.14 -0.50
C GLU A 32 -13.82 -3.28 -1.51
N SER A 33 -12.67 -3.95 -1.72
CA SER A 33 -12.58 -5.13 -2.58
C SER A 33 -13.47 -6.28 -2.09
N ALA A 34 -13.55 -6.50 -0.78
CA ALA A 34 -14.38 -7.55 -0.19
C ALA A 34 -15.89 -7.20 -0.21
N ALA A 35 -16.24 -5.91 -0.17
CA ALA A 35 -17.63 -5.43 -0.11
C ALA A 35 -18.47 -5.80 -1.34
N PHE A 36 -17.85 -6.11 -2.49
CA PHE A 36 -18.54 -6.66 -3.66
C PHE A 36 -19.08 -8.09 -3.43
N ALA A 37 -18.51 -8.83 -2.48
CA ALA A 37 -18.81 -10.24 -2.21
C ALA A 37 -19.40 -10.48 -0.81
N VAL A 38 -19.09 -9.61 0.15
CA VAL A 38 -19.47 -9.74 1.55
C VAL A 38 -20.29 -8.53 1.98
N GLN A 39 -21.43 -8.77 2.61
CA GLN A 39 -22.36 -7.72 3.06
C GLN A 39 -22.28 -7.47 4.57
N ASP A 40 -21.75 -8.41 5.35
CA ASP A 40 -21.61 -8.27 6.79
C ASP A 40 -20.47 -7.30 7.13
N ARG A 41 -20.81 -6.19 7.78
CA ARG A 41 -19.86 -5.13 8.17
C ARG A 41 -18.74 -5.67 9.07
N ASP A 42 -19.09 -6.46 10.08
CA ASP A 42 -18.11 -6.90 11.07
C ASP A 42 -17.10 -7.86 10.43
N GLU A 43 -17.55 -8.68 9.48
CA GLU A 43 -16.72 -9.53 8.63
C GLU A 43 -15.85 -8.71 7.67
N LEU A 44 -16.38 -7.66 7.04
CA LEU A 44 -15.58 -6.76 6.20
C LEU A 44 -14.45 -6.10 7.01
N LEU A 45 -14.74 -5.60 8.22
CA LEU A 45 -13.74 -5.04 9.12
C LEU A 45 -12.70 -6.10 9.53
N ARG A 46 -13.13 -7.36 9.75
CA ARG A 46 -12.22 -8.48 10.03
C ARG A 46 -11.29 -8.76 8.85
N ILE A 47 -11.82 -8.78 7.62
CA ILE A 47 -11.03 -8.96 6.40
C ILE A 47 -10.00 -7.84 6.26
N GLY A 48 -10.41 -6.57 6.39
CA GLY A 48 -9.51 -5.42 6.33
C GLY A 48 -8.38 -5.49 7.36
N LEU A 49 -8.73 -5.73 8.63
CA LEU A 49 -7.75 -5.86 9.73
C LEU A 49 -6.76 -7.01 9.50
N SER A 50 -7.14 -8.05 8.76
CA SER A 50 -6.25 -9.17 8.47
C SER A 50 -5.19 -8.89 7.41
N LYS A 51 -5.29 -7.76 6.68
CA LYS A 51 -4.34 -7.36 5.63
C LYS A 51 -3.25 -6.41 6.10
N ILE A 52 -3.28 -6.00 7.36
CA ILE A 52 -2.31 -5.09 7.97
C ILE A 52 -1.64 -5.74 9.19
N PRO A 53 -0.45 -5.27 9.62
CA PRO A 53 0.19 -5.78 10.84
C PRO A 53 -0.74 -5.65 12.05
N GLU A 54 -0.81 -6.70 12.88
CA GLU A 54 -1.74 -6.73 14.01
C GLU A 54 -1.45 -5.62 15.04
N ASP A 55 -0.20 -5.21 15.17
CA ASP A 55 0.31 -4.25 16.13
C ASP A 55 0.47 -2.82 15.57
N CYS A 56 0.14 -2.58 14.29
CA CYS A 56 0.15 -1.22 13.74
C CYS A 56 -0.91 -0.33 14.40
N ARG A 57 -0.68 0.99 14.34
CA ARG A 57 -1.54 1.98 15.00
C ARG A 57 -2.93 2.03 14.37
N VAL A 58 -3.06 1.90 13.06
CA VAL A 58 -4.36 1.79 12.37
C VAL A 58 -5.17 0.63 12.93
N ALA A 59 -4.59 -0.56 13.04
CA ALA A 59 -5.29 -1.74 13.56
C ALA A 59 -5.74 -1.54 15.01
N ARG A 60 -4.89 -0.92 15.85
CA ARG A 60 -5.23 -0.55 17.23
C ARG A 60 -6.41 0.42 17.30
N SER A 61 -6.40 1.52 16.54
CA SER A 61 -7.45 2.54 16.58
C SER A 61 -8.78 2.02 16.02
N VAL A 62 -8.76 1.21 14.96
CA VAL A 62 -9.96 0.52 14.44
C VAL A 62 -10.54 -0.43 15.49
N ARG A 63 -9.71 -1.26 16.14
CA ARG A 63 -10.16 -2.15 17.20
C ARG A 63 -10.70 -1.39 18.42
N LEU A 64 -10.15 -0.21 18.73
CA LEU A 64 -10.65 0.65 19.79
C LEU A 64 -12.09 1.12 19.48
N ALA A 65 -12.34 1.59 18.25
CA ALA A 65 -13.70 1.97 17.81
C ALA A 65 -14.69 0.80 17.92
N ILE A 66 -14.31 -0.39 17.41
CA ILE A 66 -15.10 -1.62 17.50
C ILE A 66 -15.39 -1.99 18.96
N SER A 67 -14.37 -1.91 19.82
CA SER A 67 -14.48 -2.24 21.25
C SER A 67 -15.42 -1.28 21.98
N CYS A 68 -15.36 0.03 21.69
CA CYS A 68 -16.27 1.02 22.27
C CYS A 68 -17.73 0.73 21.88
N HIS A 69 -17.97 0.41 20.61
CA HIS A 69 -19.30 0.02 20.13
C HIS A 69 -19.81 -1.25 20.82
N ARG A 70 -18.97 -2.30 20.93
CA ARG A 70 -19.32 -3.56 21.63
C ARG A 70 -19.61 -3.37 23.11
N GLN A 71 -18.96 -2.39 23.75
CA GLN A 71 -19.22 -2.00 25.14
C GLN A 71 -20.51 -1.17 25.31
N GLY A 72 -21.19 -0.79 24.23
CA GLY A 72 -22.39 0.03 24.27
C GLY A 72 -22.13 1.50 24.62
N LEU A 73 -20.90 1.99 24.42
CA LEU A 73 -20.56 3.39 24.65
C LEU A 73 -21.18 4.29 23.56
N ASP A 74 -21.53 5.53 23.91
CA ASP A 74 -21.94 6.54 22.92
C ASP A 74 -20.83 6.85 21.91
N TRP A 75 -21.19 7.18 20.67
CA TRP A 75 -20.22 7.46 19.61
C TRP A 75 -19.30 8.63 19.95
N ARG A 76 -19.75 9.63 20.74
CA ARG A 76 -18.90 10.74 21.20
C ARG A 76 -17.84 10.27 22.18
N GLU A 77 -18.16 9.29 23.01
CA GLU A 77 -17.19 8.68 23.92
C GLU A 77 -16.20 7.80 23.15
N ALA A 78 -16.66 7.05 22.14
CA ALA A 78 -15.76 6.32 21.24
C ALA A 78 -14.78 7.27 20.53
N ARG A 79 -15.29 8.37 19.96
CA ARG A 79 -14.48 9.45 19.37
C ARG A 79 -13.46 10.00 20.37
N ARG A 80 -13.89 10.34 21.59
CA ARG A 80 -13.00 10.88 22.63
C ARG A 80 -11.84 9.93 22.91
N ARG A 81 -12.11 8.63 23.02
CA ARG A 81 -11.07 7.62 23.25
C ARG A 81 -10.13 7.46 22.06
N VAL A 82 -10.63 7.52 20.83
CA VAL A 82 -9.78 7.49 19.62
C VAL A 82 -8.86 8.72 19.55
N VAL A 83 -9.38 9.90 19.87
CA VAL A 83 -8.58 11.14 19.93
C VAL A 83 -7.50 11.04 21.01
N GLU A 84 -7.86 10.55 22.20
CA GLU A 84 -6.91 10.32 23.29
C GLU A 84 -5.84 9.28 22.92
N ASP A 85 -6.25 8.21 22.23
CA ASP A 85 -5.36 7.17 21.72
C ASP A 85 -4.38 7.70 20.67
N SER A 86 -4.72 8.74 19.91
CA SER A 86 -3.88 9.28 18.82
C SER A 86 -3.30 10.67 19.12
N ALA A 87 -3.33 11.10 20.38
CA ALA A 87 -2.93 12.46 20.78
C ALA A 87 -1.47 12.81 20.43
N ASP A 88 -0.60 11.79 20.29
CA ASP A 88 0.80 11.91 19.94
C ASP A 88 1.06 12.15 18.43
N LEU A 89 0.07 11.90 17.57
CA LEU A 89 0.24 11.92 16.11
C LEU A 89 -0.23 13.22 15.48
N GLY A 90 -1.20 13.91 16.10
CA GLY A 90 -1.89 15.06 15.52
C GLY A 90 -3.25 14.69 14.93
N TRP A 91 -3.94 15.69 14.35
CA TRP A 91 -5.37 15.59 14.04
C TRP A 91 -5.70 14.99 12.67
N PHE A 92 -4.76 14.99 11.70
CA PHE A 92 -5.00 14.53 10.32
C PHE A 92 -4.38 13.15 10.03
N MET A 93 -3.93 12.44 11.06
CA MET A 93 -3.17 11.20 10.88
C MET A 93 -4.10 10.00 10.68
N ALA A 94 -3.71 9.11 9.76
CA ALA A 94 -4.52 8.00 9.29
C ALA A 94 -5.16 7.12 10.40
N PRO A 95 -4.48 6.76 11.51
CA PRO A 95 -5.08 5.88 12.53
C PRO A 95 -6.40 6.40 13.13
N ALA A 96 -6.45 7.69 13.49
CA ALA A 96 -7.65 8.29 14.05
C ALA A 96 -8.76 8.43 13.01
N ASN A 97 -8.41 8.88 11.79
CA ASN A 97 -9.37 9.08 10.71
C ASN A 97 -10.03 7.77 10.25
N VAL A 98 -9.26 6.68 10.11
CA VAL A 98 -9.83 5.36 9.80
C VAL A 98 -10.72 4.87 10.95
N ALA A 99 -10.37 5.15 12.20
CA ALA A 99 -11.25 4.83 13.32
C ALA A 99 -12.54 5.68 13.31
N PHE A 100 -12.52 6.92 12.82
CA PHE A 100 -13.73 7.74 12.61
C PHE A 100 -14.63 7.20 11.49
N VAL A 101 -14.05 6.69 10.40
CA VAL A 101 -14.78 5.93 9.36
C VAL A 101 -15.54 4.77 10.02
N VAL A 102 -14.84 4.00 10.85
CA VAL A 102 -15.42 2.84 11.56
C VAL A 102 -16.48 3.27 12.58
N ILE A 103 -16.29 4.37 13.32
CA ILE A 103 -17.33 4.91 14.21
C ILE A 103 -18.58 5.28 13.41
N GLY A 104 -18.44 6.02 12.30
CA GLY A 104 -19.57 6.36 11.45
C GLY A 104 -20.34 5.12 10.99
N TRP A 105 -19.64 4.09 10.53
CA TRP A 105 -20.26 2.86 10.06
C TRP A 105 -20.93 2.05 11.18
N LEU A 106 -20.28 1.93 12.34
CA LEU A 106 -20.79 1.14 13.47
C LEU A 106 -22.10 1.74 14.02
N TYR A 107 -22.10 3.04 14.26
CA TYR A 107 -23.19 3.77 14.92
C TYR A 107 -24.26 4.32 13.95
N GLY A 108 -24.02 4.18 12.65
CA GLY A 108 -24.96 4.53 11.60
C GLY A 108 -26.11 3.52 11.40
N GLU A 109 -26.03 2.34 12.02
CA GLU A 109 -27.12 1.34 12.05
C GLU A 109 -27.63 0.91 10.66
N GLY A 110 -26.75 0.91 9.66
CA GLY A 110 -27.08 0.53 8.28
C GLY A 110 -27.72 1.66 7.45
N ASP A 111 -27.92 2.85 8.01
CA ASP A 111 -28.40 4.02 7.27
C ASP A 111 -27.23 4.83 6.69
N PHE A 112 -27.23 5.01 5.36
CA PHE A 112 -26.15 5.70 4.64
C PHE A 112 -25.94 7.13 5.16
N ARG A 113 -27.02 7.90 5.29
CA ARG A 113 -26.97 9.30 5.71
C ARG A 113 -26.42 9.43 7.12
N ARG A 114 -26.97 8.68 8.06
CA ARG A 114 -26.58 8.68 9.47
C ARG A 114 -25.12 8.27 9.61
N SER A 115 -24.69 7.24 8.88
CA SER A 115 -23.31 6.77 8.89
C SER A 115 -22.33 7.87 8.49
N LEU A 116 -22.56 8.52 7.34
CA LEU A 116 -21.68 9.60 6.86
C LEU A 116 -21.75 10.83 7.77
N CYS A 117 -22.93 11.23 8.23
CA CYS A 117 -23.07 12.35 9.15
C CYS A 117 -22.33 12.11 10.47
N LEU A 118 -22.34 10.88 11.01
CA LEU A 118 -21.59 10.53 12.22
C LEU A 118 -20.08 10.53 11.97
N ALA A 119 -19.62 9.99 10.84
CA ALA A 119 -18.22 9.99 10.46
C ALA A 119 -17.68 11.43 10.35
N VAL A 120 -18.39 12.30 9.63
CA VAL A 120 -18.06 13.73 9.50
C VAL A 120 -18.19 14.48 10.83
N SER A 121 -19.14 14.08 11.70
CA SER A 121 -19.29 14.67 13.04
C SER A 121 -18.16 14.28 13.99
N CYS A 122 -17.32 13.30 13.64
CA CYS A 122 -16.07 13.06 14.36
C CYS A 122 -15.05 14.18 14.12
N GLY A 123 -15.27 15.10 13.19
CA GLY A 123 -14.44 16.29 13.00
C GLY A 123 -13.06 15.96 12.43
N ASP A 124 -12.12 16.88 12.63
CA ASP A 124 -10.76 16.81 12.11
C ASP A 124 -10.75 16.70 10.57
N ASP A 125 -10.26 15.62 9.99
CA ASP A 125 -10.12 15.43 8.54
C ASP A 125 -11.41 14.82 7.92
N THR A 126 -12.44 15.66 7.86
CA THR A 126 -13.82 15.18 7.60
C THR A 126 -14.09 14.75 6.16
N ASP A 127 -13.40 15.32 5.18
CA ASP A 127 -13.61 15.02 3.77
C ASP A 127 -13.06 13.63 3.42
N CYS A 128 -11.84 13.30 3.86
CA CYS A 128 -11.27 11.96 3.64
C CYS A 128 -12.07 10.87 4.38
N THR A 129 -12.53 11.17 5.59
CA THR A 129 -13.34 10.27 6.42
C THR A 129 -14.71 10.02 5.79
N GLY A 130 -15.38 11.08 5.34
CA GLY A 130 -16.66 10.99 4.65
C GLY A 130 -16.56 10.29 3.29
N ALA A 131 -15.51 10.58 2.52
CA ALA A 131 -15.25 9.97 1.22
C ALA A 131 -15.00 8.47 1.34
N THR A 132 -14.12 8.05 2.26
CA THR A 132 -13.80 6.63 2.51
C THR A 132 -15.04 5.85 2.92
N LEU A 133 -15.81 6.34 3.91
CA LEU A 133 -17.04 5.65 4.32
C LEU A 133 -18.09 5.64 3.21
N GLY A 134 -18.21 6.73 2.45
CA GLY A 134 -19.12 6.84 1.31
C GLY A 134 -18.81 5.84 0.21
N ALA A 135 -17.53 5.62 -0.10
CA ALA A 135 -17.09 4.62 -1.07
C ALA A 135 -17.47 3.20 -0.61
N ILE A 136 -17.12 2.83 0.62
CA ILE A 136 -17.46 1.52 1.20
C ILE A 136 -18.97 1.28 1.17
N LEU A 137 -19.77 2.22 1.69
CA LEU A 137 -21.22 2.07 1.74
C LEU A 137 -21.87 2.11 0.35
N GLY A 138 -21.28 2.86 -0.59
CA GLY A 138 -21.70 2.89 -1.98
C GLY A 138 -21.52 1.55 -2.69
N ILE A 139 -20.43 0.82 -2.38
CA ILE A 139 -20.23 -0.55 -2.86
C ILE A 139 -21.25 -1.50 -2.23
N VAL A 140 -21.39 -1.45 -0.90
CA VAL A 140 -22.31 -2.33 -0.15
C VAL A 140 -23.77 -2.15 -0.58
N SER A 141 -24.22 -0.90 -0.72
CA SER A 141 -25.64 -0.58 -0.94
C SER A 141 -26.00 -0.36 -2.41
N GLY A 142 -24.98 -0.20 -3.28
CA GLY A 142 -25.14 0.20 -4.68
C GLY A 142 -25.74 1.60 -4.84
N ARG A 143 -25.86 2.04 -6.11
CA ARG A 143 -26.43 3.38 -6.43
C ARG A 143 -27.85 3.57 -5.90
N SER A 144 -28.64 2.50 -5.82
CA SER A 144 -30.02 2.51 -5.29
C SER A 144 -30.10 2.76 -3.78
N GLY A 145 -29.03 2.49 -3.03
CA GLY A 145 -28.97 2.74 -1.59
C GLY A 145 -28.57 4.17 -1.22
N LEU A 146 -28.20 5.00 -2.21
CA LEU A 146 -27.78 6.38 -1.98
C LEU A 146 -29.00 7.30 -1.79
N PRO A 147 -28.93 8.28 -0.87
CA PRO A 147 -30.01 9.26 -0.72
C PRO A 147 -30.22 10.07 -2.01
N GLU A 148 -31.41 9.97 -2.61
CA GLU A 148 -31.73 10.60 -3.90
C GLU A 148 -31.45 12.11 -3.89
N GLU A 149 -31.76 12.79 -2.79
CA GLU A 149 -31.47 14.22 -2.67
C GLU A 149 -29.97 14.52 -2.75
N TRP A 150 -29.09 13.68 -2.20
CA TRP A 150 -27.64 13.92 -2.23
C TRP A 150 -27.10 13.68 -3.63
N VAL A 151 -27.52 12.58 -4.27
CA VAL A 151 -27.16 12.28 -5.67
C VAL A 151 -27.59 13.43 -6.59
N ARG A 152 -28.81 13.97 -6.42
CA ARG A 152 -29.32 15.08 -7.22
C ARG A 152 -28.55 16.38 -7.02
N HIS A 153 -28.13 16.70 -5.79
CA HIS A 153 -27.44 17.96 -5.49
C HIS A 153 -25.95 17.92 -5.83
N VAL A 154 -25.25 16.82 -5.56
CA VAL A 154 -23.83 16.67 -5.90
C VAL A 154 -23.66 16.50 -7.41
N GLY A 155 -24.51 15.65 -8.02
CA GLY A 155 -24.43 15.32 -9.43
C GLY A 155 -23.20 14.49 -9.80
N ASP A 156 -23.04 14.22 -11.09
CA ASP A 156 -22.00 13.30 -11.59
C ASP A 156 -20.79 14.03 -12.20
N ARG A 157 -20.71 15.37 -12.13
CA ARG A 157 -19.61 16.13 -12.74
C ARG A 157 -18.35 16.11 -11.88
N ILE A 158 -17.21 15.85 -12.50
CA ILE A 158 -15.89 15.99 -11.86
C ILE A 158 -15.35 17.39 -12.15
N LEU A 159 -14.92 18.08 -11.10
CA LEU A 159 -14.22 19.36 -11.17
C LEU A 159 -12.93 19.24 -10.37
N THR A 160 -11.77 19.25 -11.05
CA THR A 160 -10.47 19.10 -10.39
C THR A 160 -9.53 20.28 -10.65
N ILE A 161 -8.89 20.80 -9.62
CA ILE A 161 -7.75 21.72 -9.71
C ILE A 161 -6.42 21.04 -9.36
N ALA A 162 -6.47 19.78 -8.91
CA ALA A 162 -5.31 19.01 -8.48
C ALA A 162 -4.53 18.41 -9.65
N ILE A 163 -5.14 18.30 -10.82
CA ILE A 163 -4.50 17.80 -12.04
C ILE A 163 -4.12 18.97 -12.92
N ASP A 164 -2.87 19.01 -13.38
CA ASP A 164 -2.43 19.97 -14.39
C ASP A 164 -3.13 19.69 -15.73
N ARG A 165 -4.19 20.46 -15.99
CA ARG A 165 -5.00 20.37 -17.21
C ARG A 165 -4.24 20.78 -18.48
N GLY A 166 -3.06 21.38 -18.36
CA GLY A 166 -2.18 21.68 -19.50
C GLY A 166 -1.28 20.50 -19.88
N SER A 167 -1.01 19.60 -18.93
CA SER A 167 -0.10 18.44 -19.11
C SER A 167 -0.83 17.11 -19.28
N ALA A 168 -2.13 17.04 -18.99
CA ALA A 168 -2.97 15.86 -19.19
C ALA A 168 -4.12 16.16 -20.16
N TRP A 169 -4.21 15.38 -21.24
CA TRP A 169 -5.34 15.41 -22.17
C TRP A 169 -6.39 14.38 -21.75
N ASP A 170 -7.66 14.64 -22.09
CA ASP A 170 -8.76 13.67 -21.92
C ASP A 170 -8.94 13.15 -20.48
N TRP A 171 -9.14 14.07 -19.53
CA TRP A 171 -9.49 13.72 -18.14
C TRP A 171 -11.00 13.47 -18.00
N PRO A 172 -11.43 12.58 -17.09
CA PRO A 172 -12.84 12.20 -16.99
C PRO A 172 -13.69 13.38 -16.49
N ALA A 173 -14.69 13.76 -17.29
CA ALA A 173 -15.58 14.88 -16.96
C ALA A 173 -16.71 14.49 -16.00
N THR A 174 -16.99 13.19 -15.89
CA THR A 174 -18.05 12.65 -15.04
C THR A 174 -17.58 11.45 -14.23
N LEU A 175 -18.29 11.15 -13.14
CA LEU A 175 -18.10 9.96 -12.33
C LEU A 175 -18.26 8.69 -13.19
N GLN A 176 -19.24 8.66 -14.09
CA GLN A 176 -19.45 7.52 -14.99
C GLN A 176 -18.25 7.31 -15.94
N ASP A 177 -17.73 8.38 -16.55
CA ASP A 177 -16.57 8.28 -17.44
C ASP A 177 -15.33 7.78 -16.67
N LEU A 178 -15.10 8.25 -15.44
CA LEU A 178 -14.06 7.72 -14.57
C LEU A 178 -14.27 6.23 -14.27
N THR A 179 -15.50 5.83 -13.88
CA THR A 179 -15.84 4.43 -13.61
C THR A 179 -15.62 3.53 -14.81
N ASP A 180 -16.06 3.94 -16.01
CA ASP A 180 -15.91 3.16 -17.23
C ASP A 180 -14.44 2.95 -17.60
N ARG A 181 -13.61 3.99 -17.44
CA ARG A 181 -12.16 3.92 -17.67
C ARG A 181 -11.47 2.99 -16.67
N VAL A 182 -11.84 3.06 -15.39
CA VAL A 182 -11.32 2.16 -14.35
C VAL A 182 -11.74 0.71 -14.63
N ALA A 183 -13.01 0.48 -14.98
CA ALA A 183 -13.52 -0.85 -15.32
C ALA A 183 -12.84 -1.43 -16.57
N ALA A 184 -12.56 -0.60 -17.58
CA ALA A 184 -11.83 -1.00 -18.79
C ALA A 184 -10.40 -1.48 -18.51
N MET A 185 -9.81 -1.10 -17.37
CA MET A 185 -8.48 -1.58 -16.95
C MET A 185 -8.52 -2.92 -16.22
N ALA A 186 -9.68 -3.33 -15.70
CA ALA A 186 -9.80 -4.55 -14.93
C ALA A 186 -9.31 -5.80 -15.69
N PRO A 187 -9.65 -6.06 -16.98
CA PRO A 187 -9.16 -7.25 -17.66
C PRO A 187 -7.63 -7.34 -17.74
N VAL A 188 -6.96 -6.19 -17.94
CA VAL A 188 -5.50 -6.11 -18.02
C VAL A 188 -4.87 -6.37 -16.66
N VAL A 189 -5.36 -5.69 -15.62
CA VAL A 189 -4.83 -5.84 -14.25
C VAL A 189 -5.09 -7.26 -13.72
N LEU A 190 -6.33 -7.74 -13.81
CA LEU A 190 -6.72 -9.08 -13.36
C LEU A 190 -5.94 -10.17 -14.12
N GLY A 191 -5.77 -10.01 -15.43
CA GLY A 191 -4.97 -10.92 -16.26
C GLY A 191 -3.49 -10.93 -15.88
N ALA A 192 -2.88 -9.77 -15.67
CA ALA A 192 -1.48 -9.64 -15.28
C ALA A 192 -1.18 -10.32 -13.94
N HIS A 193 -2.13 -10.24 -12.99
CA HIS A 193 -2.00 -10.85 -11.67
C HIS A 193 -2.63 -12.23 -11.54
N ARG A 194 -3.19 -12.79 -12.63
CA ARG A 194 -3.93 -14.07 -12.64
C ARG A 194 -4.99 -14.13 -11.55
N ALA A 195 -5.70 -13.02 -11.36
CA ALA A 195 -6.73 -12.91 -10.34
C ALA A 195 -7.87 -13.90 -10.65
N PRO A 196 -8.44 -14.58 -9.64
CA PRO A 196 -9.49 -15.58 -9.83
C PRO A 196 -10.88 -14.96 -9.98
N VAL A 197 -10.96 -13.74 -10.54
CA VAL A 197 -12.20 -12.98 -10.73
C VAL A 197 -12.17 -12.32 -12.10
N GLU A 198 -13.36 -12.12 -12.68
CA GLU A 198 -13.54 -11.39 -13.94
C GLU A 198 -14.73 -10.43 -13.83
N LEU A 199 -14.67 -9.34 -14.58
CA LEU A 199 -15.82 -8.47 -14.79
C LEU A 199 -16.53 -8.87 -16.08
N SER A 200 -17.84 -9.09 -16.01
CA SER A 200 -18.67 -9.43 -17.17
C SER A 200 -20.06 -8.82 -17.01
N ASP A 201 -20.84 -8.81 -18.09
CA ASP A 201 -22.26 -8.39 -18.09
C ASP A 201 -23.21 -9.47 -17.52
N GLY A 202 -22.67 -10.62 -17.11
CA GLY A 202 -23.43 -11.72 -16.53
C GLY A 202 -23.86 -11.47 -15.09
N PRO A 203 -24.74 -12.33 -14.54
CA PRO A 203 -25.06 -12.29 -13.12
C PRO A 203 -23.80 -12.57 -12.29
N THR A 204 -23.64 -11.84 -11.19
CA THR A 204 -22.53 -12.07 -10.25
C THR A 204 -22.61 -13.48 -9.64
N ASP A 205 -21.52 -14.22 -9.71
CA ASP A 205 -21.38 -15.56 -9.12
C ASP A 205 -20.21 -15.58 -8.13
N TRP A 206 -20.54 -15.78 -6.86
CA TRP A 206 -19.61 -15.86 -5.74
C TRP A 206 -19.56 -17.26 -5.11
N THR A 207 -20.12 -18.28 -5.76
CA THR A 207 -20.22 -19.64 -5.20
C THR A 207 -18.87 -20.29 -4.89
N ALA A 208 -17.80 -19.87 -5.59
CA ALA A 208 -16.43 -20.34 -5.39
C ALA A 208 -15.55 -19.37 -4.57
N LEU A 209 -16.15 -18.55 -3.70
CA LEU A 209 -15.40 -17.61 -2.85
C LEU A 209 -14.41 -18.36 -1.91
N PRO A 210 -13.10 -18.06 -1.99
CA PRO A 210 -12.15 -18.53 -0.99
C PRO A 210 -12.33 -17.79 0.34
N GLU A 211 -11.66 -18.27 1.39
CA GLU A 211 -11.48 -17.49 2.62
C GLU A 211 -10.80 -16.16 2.27
N LEU A 212 -11.49 -15.05 2.54
CA LEU A 212 -11.04 -13.71 2.15
C LEU A 212 -10.13 -13.07 3.20
N ALA A 213 -10.22 -13.49 4.46
CA ALA A 213 -9.37 -12.98 5.52
C ALA A 213 -8.06 -13.78 5.64
N GLY A 214 -7.10 -13.16 6.32
CA GLY A 214 -5.76 -13.70 6.55
C GLY A 214 -4.70 -12.91 5.82
N ALA A 215 -3.44 -13.09 6.22
CA ALA A 215 -2.34 -12.25 5.75
C ALA A 215 -1.50 -12.88 4.64
N ALA A 216 -1.77 -14.12 4.25
CA ALA A 216 -0.83 -14.91 3.44
C ALA A 216 -0.42 -14.23 2.11
N GLY A 217 -1.32 -13.48 1.46
CA GLY A 217 -1.02 -12.76 0.23
C GLY A 217 -0.36 -11.40 0.39
N VAL A 218 -0.16 -10.91 1.62
CA VAL A 218 0.38 -9.57 1.91
C VAL A 218 1.42 -9.54 3.03
N ALA A 219 1.62 -10.62 3.78
CA ALA A 219 2.52 -10.64 4.94
C ALA A 219 3.97 -10.35 4.55
N ASP A 220 4.37 -10.67 3.32
CA ASP A 220 5.68 -10.30 2.79
C ASP A 220 5.88 -8.79 2.77
N LEU A 221 4.83 -8.01 2.52
CA LEU A 221 4.86 -6.54 2.43
C LEU A 221 5.25 -5.89 3.77
N TRP A 222 4.91 -6.51 4.89
CA TRP A 222 5.19 -5.98 6.22
C TRP A 222 6.66 -6.09 6.62
N GLU A 223 7.42 -6.93 5.93
CA GLU A 223 8.87 -7.07 6.14
C GLU A 223 9.70 -6.07 5.31
N HIS A 224 9.06 -5.32 4.39
CA HIS A 224 9.77 -4.35 3.57
C HIS A 224 10.13 -3.11 4.38
N GLY A 225 11.43 -2.79 4.48
CA GLY A 225 11.87 -1.53 5.06
C GLY A 225 11.61 -0.36 4.11
N GLY A 226 11.30 0.82 4.65
CA GLY A 226 10.94 2.02 3.87
C GLY A 226 12.02 2.61 2.97
N PHE A 227 13.23 2.06 3.01
CA PHE A 227 14.31 2.42 2.09
C PHE A 227 14.78 1.21 1.26
N THR A 228 13.82 0.37 0.86
CA THR A 228 14.09 -0.81 0.02
C THR A 228 13.78 -0.54 -1.45
N LEU A 229 14.76 -0.83 -2.32
CA LEU A 229 14.59 -0.80 -3.77
C LEU A 229 14.34 -2.21 -4.28
N ARG A 230 13.25 -2.43 -5.02
CA ARG A 230 12.91 -3.73 -5.60
C ARG A 230 13.11 -3.73 -7.10
N ALA A 231 13.79 -4.75 -7.62
CA ALA A 231 13.99 -4.98 -9.04
C ALA A 231 13.62 -6.42 -9.41
N ASP A 232 12.63 -6.58 -10.28
CA ASP A 232 12.28 -7.87 -10.86
C ASP A 232 13.19 -8.14 -12.07
N LEU A 233 14.31 -8.82 -11.82
CA LEU A 233 15.10 -9.36 -12.91
C LEU A 233 14.38 -10.63 -13.37
N VAL A 234 14.27 -10.84 -14.68
CA VAL A 234 13.53 -11.93 -15.37
C VAL A 234 13.50 -13.29 -14.64
N ARG A 235 14.52 -13.60 -13.85
CA ARG A 235 14.67 -14.88 -13.15
C ARG A 235 14.96 -14.78 -11.64
N THR A 236 15.24 -13.58 -11.14
CA THR A 236 15.71 -13.34 -9.78
C THR A 236 15.14 -12.02 -9.31
N LEU A 237 14.35 -12.06 -8.24
CA LEU A 237 13.91 -10.85 -7.59
C LEU A 237 15.04 -10.34 -6.70
N VAL A 238 15.40 -9.06 -6.85
CA VAL A 238 16.45 -8.40 -6.08
C VAL A 238 15.84 -7.28 -5.26
N GLU A 239 16.17 -7.24 -3.98
CA GLU A 239 15.81 -6.16 -3.07
C GLU A 239 17.09 -5.57 -2.48
N VAL A 240 17.24 -4.26 -2.56
CA VAL A 240 18.35 -3.51 -1.94
C VAL A 240 17.76 -2.68 -0.81
N ASP A 241 17.88 -3.19 0.41
CA ASP A 241 17.46 -2.52 1.63
C ASP A 241 18.60 -1.64 2.14
N LEU A 242 18.37 -0.33 2.16
CA LEU A 242 19.34 0.66 2.61
C LEU A 242 19.38 0.80 4.13
N LEU A 243 18.48 0.14 4.87
CA LEU A 243 18.40 0.06 6.33
C LEU A 243 18.16 1.40 7.06
N GLN A 244 18.36 2.52 6.37
CA GLN A 244 18.25 3.89 6.85
C GLN A 244 18.02 4.82 5.66
N GLU A 245 17.70 6.10 5.94
CA GLU A 245 17.60 7.11 4.90
C GLU A 245 18.84 7.08 3.99
N PRO A 246 18.70 7.24 2.67
CA PRO A 246 19.78 7.16 1.70
C PRO A 246 20.71 8.39 1.76
N ARG A 247 21.07 8.85 2.96
CA ARG A 247 21.97 9.98 3.21
C ARG A 247 23.37 9.49 3.53
N VAL A 248 24.35 10.01 2.80
CA VAL A 248 25.74 9.61 2.89
C VAL A 248 26.65 10.81 3.16
N ALA A 249 27.75 10.56 3.85
CA ALA A 249 28.85 11.51 4.02
C ALA A 249 30.17 10.83 3.64
N PRO A 250 31.11 11.55 2.99
CA PRO A 250 32.42 10.99 2.68
C PRO A 250 33.10 10.41 3.93
N GLY A 251 33.70 9.22 3.79
CA GLY A 251 34.40 8.50 4.85
C GLY A 251 33.51 7.84 5.91
N HIS A 252 32.18 7.94 5.81
CA HIS A 252 31.26 7.35 6.78
C HIS A 252 30.65 6.05 6.21
N PRO A 253 30.89 4.88 6.84
CA PRO A 253 30.32 3.62 6.38
C PRO A 253 28.79 3.67 6.31
N PHE A 254 28.24 3.15 5.21
CA PHE A 254 26.81 3.04 4.97
C PHE A 254 26.44 1.57 4.78
N PRO A 255 25.68 0.95 5.70
CA PRO A 255 25.29 -0.44 5.59
C PRO A 255 24.21 -0.62 4.51
N VAL A 256 24.30 -1.70 3.74
CA VAL A 256 23.30 -2.06 2.72
C VAL A 256 23.07 -3.56 2.79
N ARG A 257 21.81 -3.99 2.72
CA ARG A 257 21.44 -5.40 2.63
C ARG A 257 20.85 -5.71 1.26
N VAL A 258 21.45 -6.67 0.57
CA VAL A 258 20.93 -7.21 -0.69
C VAL A 258 20.20 -8.52 -0.38
N ILE A 259 18.97 -8.63 -0.86
CA ILE A 259 18.14 -9.82 -0.73
C ILE A 259 17.86 -10.36 -2.12
N LEU A 260 18.12 -11.65 -2.32
CA LEU A 260 17.90 -12.33 -3.58
C LEU A 260 16.87 -13.43 -3.40
N ARG A 261 15.93 -13.52 -4.34
CA ARG A 261 14.96 -14.61 -4.41
C ARG A 261 14.96 -15.25 -5.80
N ASN A 262 15.22 -16.55 -5.85
CA ASN A 262 15.18 -17.31 -7.09
C ASN A 262 13.72 -17.54 -7.53
N LEU A 263 13.37 -17.03 -8.71
CA LEU A 263 12.03 -17.17 -9.30
C LEU A 263 11.89 -18.43 -10.16
N MET A 264 12.95 -19.21 -10.29
CA MET A 264 13.03 -20.34 -11.19
C MET A 264 13.08 -21.68 -10.43
N PRO A 265 12.74 -22.80 -11.10
CA PRO A 265 12.68 -24.10 -10.45
C PRO A 265 14.06 -24.75 -10.24
N ASP A 266 15.13 -24.19 -10.78
CA ASP A 266 16.50 -24.71 -10.76
C ASP A 266 17.45 -23.84 -9.92
N SER A 267 18.39 -24.49 -9.22
CA SER A 267 19.45 -23.83 -8.45
C SER A 267 20.41 -23.07 -9.37
N ARG A 268 20.96 -21.96 -8.88
CA ARG A 268 21.85 -21.09 -9.67
C ARG A 268 22.81 -20.31 -8.83
N VAL A 269 23.89 -19.86 -9.45
CA VAL A 269 24.82 -18.88 -8.87
C VAL A 269 24.53 -17.52 -9.48
N GLU A 270 24.19 -16.57 -8.63
CA GLU A 270 24.11 -15.14 -8.96
C GLU A 270 25.37 -14.45 -8.43
N THR A 271 26.03 -13.69 -9.29
CA THR A 271 27.20 -12.87 -8.97
C THR A 271 26.74 -11.43 -8.77
N LEU A 272 27.00 -10.90 -7.58
CA LEU A 272 26.73 -9.52 -7.17
C LEU A 272 27.98 -8.67 -7.29
N ARG A 273 27.86 -7.49 -7.90
CA ARG A 273 28.96 -6.53 -7.99
C ARG A 273 28.46 -5.09 -7.85
N TRP A 274 29.13 -4.31 -7.02
CA TRP A 274 28.87 -2.88 -6.93
C TRP A 274 29.69 -2.10 -7.97
N ILE A 275 29.00 -1.28 -8.74
CA ILE A 275 29.57 -0.23 -9.59
C ILE A 275 29.35 1.09 -8.84
N LEU A 276 30.44 1.68 -8.37
CA LEU A 276 30.40 2.82 -7.45
C LEU A 276 30.95 4.10 -8.11
N PRO A 277 30.56 5.29 -7.62
CA PRO A 277 31.23 6.53 -7.98
C PRO A 277 32.74 6.51 -7.67
N GLU A 278 33.50 7.38 -8.32
CA GLU A 278 34.94 7.47 -8.09
C GLU A 278 35.26 7.77 -6.61
N GLY A 279 36.23 7.03 -6.06
CA GLY A 279 36.66 7.15 -4.66
C GLY A 279 35.73 6.49 -3.63
N TRP A 280 34.63 5.85 -4.06
CA TRP A 280 33.79 5.03 -3.20
C TRP A 280 34.26 3.58 -3.19
N GLU A 281 34.07 2.90 -2.07
CA GLU A 281 34.44 1.49 -1.89
C GLU A 281 33.25 0.66 -1.38
N ALA A 282 33.31 -0.65 -1.59
CA ALA A 282 32.36 -1.61 -1.01
C ALA A 282 33.12 -2.70 -0.25
N SER A 283 32.53 -3.15 0.85
CA SER A 283 32.95 -4.32 1.61
C SER A 283 31.78 -5.30 1.69
N PRO A 284 31.95 -6.59 1.31
CA PRO A 284 33.13 -7.16 0.66
C PRO A 284 33.44 -6.49 -0.68
N ALA A 285 34.74 -6.42 -1.00
CA ALA A 285 35.22 -5.85 -2.26
C ALA A 285 35.10 -6.86 -3.42
N GLY A 286 34.84 -6.36 -4.62
CA GLY A 286 34.76 -7.19 -5.83
C GLY A 286 33.40 -7.88 -6.00
N ALA A 287 33.42 -9.00 -6.70
CA ALA A 287 32.23 -9.79 -7.01
C ALA A 287 31.96 -10.83 -5.92
N VAL A 288 30.69 -11.00 -5.55
CA VAL A 288 30.25 -11.99 -4.56
C VAL A 288 29.30 -12.98 -5.22
N ASP A 289 29.67 -14.26 -5.21
CA ASP A 289 28.85 -15.33 -5.74
C ASP A 289 27.89 -15.87 -4.68
N VAL A 290 26.62 -16.01 -5.05
CA VAL A 290 25.55 -16.46 -4.17
C VAL A 290 24.82 -17.63 -4.81
N LEU A 291 24.85 -18.79 -4.16
CA LEU A 291 24.04 -19.94 -4.55
C LEU A 291 22.59 -19.72 -4.11
N LEU A 292 21.67 -19.68 -5.06
CA LEU A 292 20.24 -19.61 -4.81
C LEU A 292 19.56 -20.93 -5.19
N GLU A 293 19.13 -21.67 -4.16
CA GLU A 293 18.26 -22.83 -4.35
C GLU A 293 16.86 -22.41 -4.85
N PRO A 294 16.08 -23.32 -5.45
CA PRO A 294 14.73 -23.01 -5.92
C PRO A 294 13.88 -22.41 -4.81
N ARG A 295 13.26 -21.26 -5.08
CA ARG A 295 12.44 -20.48 -4.15
C ARG A 295 13.16 -19.96 -2.89
N ALA A 296 14.47 -20.14 -2.77
CA ALA A 296 15.23 -19.65 -1.63
C ALA A 296 15.29 -18.12 -1.62
N LYS A 297 15.30 -17.55 -0.41
CA LYS A 297 15.57 -16.14 -0.12
C LYS A 297 16.93 -16.08 0.59
N VAL A 298 17.93 -15.45 -0.02
CA VAL A 298 19.29 -15.31 0.55
C VAL A 298 19.57 -13.84 0.80
N ARG A 299 20.21 -13.55 1.94
CA ARG A 299 20.59 -12.20 2.36
C ARG A 299 22.11 -12.05 2.29
N CYS A 300 22.58 -10.93 1.73
CA CYS A 300 23.97 -10.56 1.60
C CYS A 300 24.16 -9.14 2.10
N ASP A 301 24.93 -8.98 3.17
CA ASP A 301 25.19 -7.67 3.76
C ASP A 301 26.47 -7.06 3.17
N PHE A 302 26.38 -5.79 2.81
CA PHE A 302 27.47 -4.96 2.28
C PHE A 302 27.62 -3.71 3.14
N THR A 303 28.79 -3.10 3.06
CA THR A 303 29.06 -1.77 3.58
C THR A 303 29.67 -0.94 2.47
N LEU A 304 29.00 0.14 2.09
CA LEU A 304 29.54 1.12 1.16
C LEU A 304 30.30 2.18 1.95
N LEU A 305 31.48 2.56 1.47
CA LEU A 305 32.26 3.67 2.00
C LEU A 305 32.23 4.81 0.98
N PRO A 306 31.40 5.84 1.20
CA PRO A 306 31.30 6.98 0.31
C PRO A 306 32.62 7.76 0.24
N GLY A 307 33.08 8.04 -0.98
CA GLY A 307 34.16 8.96 -1.26
C GLY A 307 33.69 10.41 -1.42
N PRO A 308 34.53 11.30 -1.98
CA PRO A 308 34.15 12.66 -2.33
C PRO A 308 32.88 12.69 -3.22
N MET A 309 32.04 13.71 -3.00
CA MET A 309 30.82 13.95 -3.79
C MET A 309 30.82 15.37 -4.32
N GLU A 310 30.69 15.56 -5.63
CA GLU A 310 30.66 16.89 -6.27
C GLU A 310 29.29 17.58 -6.12
N GLY A 311 28.20 16.81 -6.00
CA GLY A 311 26.84 17.32 -5.93
C GLY A 311 26.05 16.86 -4.70
N SER A 312 24.76 17.19 -4.68
CA SER A 312 23.83 16.77 -3.63
C SER A 312 23.34 15.32 -3.78
N ARG A 313 23.69 14.65 -4.88
CA ARG A 313 23.25 13.29 -5.22
C ARG A 313 24.43 12.46 -5.72
N ALA A 314 24.44 11.18 -5.39
CA ALA A 314 25.29 10.16 -5.98
C ALA A 314 24.43 8.95 -6.39
N ARG A 315 24.97 8.10 -7.25
CA ARG A 315 24.30 6.86 -7.67
C ARG A 315 25.32 5.74 -7.69
N ALA A 316 25.08 4.71 -6.87
CA ALA A 316 25.71 3.41 -7.04
C ALA A 316 24.82 2.54 -7.93
N VAL A 317 25.37 1.46 -8.48
CA VAL A 317 24.59 0.45 -9.19
C VAL A 317 25.01 -0.91 -8.68
N LEU A 318 24.04 -1.70 -8.25
CA LEU A 318 24.25 -3.12 -8.02
C LEU A 318 24.03 -3.86 -9.34
N GLU A 319 25.11 -4.45 -9.87
CA GLU A 319 25.06 -5.38 -10.97
C GLU A 319 24.80 -6.79 -10.44
N VAL A 320 23.83 -7.48 -11.03
CA VAL A 320 23.47 -8.86 -10.73
C VAL A 320 23.56 -9.66 -12.02
N SER A 321 24.35 -10.72 -12.03
CA SER A 321 24.57 -11.54 -13.21
C SER A 321 24.51 -13.03 -12.86
N ALA A 322 23.96 -13.85 -13.76
CA ALA A 322 23.85 -15.28 -13.56
C ALA A 322 24.94 -16.01 -14.36
N THR A 323 25.59 -17.00 -13.74
CA THR A 323 26.60 -17.83 -14.43
C THR A 323 26.04 -18.45 -15.70
N GLY A 324 26.76 -18.30 -16.81
CA GLY A 324 26.35 -18.84 -18.12
C GLY A 324 25.30 -18.01 -18.85
N ARG A 325 24.99 -16.79 -18.40
CA ARG A 325 24.08 -15.86 -19.08
C ARG A 325 24.79 -14.59 -19.51
N PRO A 326 24.51 -14.07 -20.72
CA PRO A 326 25.13 -12.84 -21.22
C PRO A 326 24.46 -11.56 -20.69
N THR A 327 23.27 -11.68 -20.09
CA THR A 327 22.48 -10.54 -19.60
C THR A 327 22.81 -10.23 -18.15
N VAL A 328 22.88 -8.93 -17.83
CA VAL A 328 23.02 -8.42 -16.47
C VAL A 328 21.78 -7.65 -16.05
N GLY A 329 21.41 -7.77 -14.78
CA GLY A 329 20.47 -6.88 -14.12
C GLY A 329 21.22 -5.72 -13.47
N LEU A 330 20.70 -4.50 -13.61
CA LEU A 330 21.28 -3.31 -13.00
C LEU A 330 20.24 -2.68 -12.08
N VAL A 331 20.57 -2.57 -10.79
CA VAL A 331 19.72 -1.94 -9.79
C VAL A 331 20.36 -0.61 -9.40
N PRO A 332 19.89 0.53 -9.93
CA PRO A 332 20.43 1.84 -9.57
C PRO A 332 19.99 2.23 -8.15
N VAL A 333 20.97 2.59 -7.32
CA VAL A 333 20.79 2.93 -5.92
C VAL A 333 21.14 4.40 -5.71
N PRO A 334 20.14 5.29 -5.57
CA PRO A 334 20.37 6.71 -5.36
C PRO A 334 20.76 7.00 -3.91
N PHE A 335 21.72 7.92 -3.74
CA PHE A 335 22.12 8.48 -2.45
C PHE A 335 22.06 10.00 -2.49
N LEU A 336 21.77 10.60 -1.35
CA LEU A 336 21.75 12.04 -1.10
C LEU A 336 22.90 12.41 -0.18
N ARG A 337 23.48 13.59 -0.38
CA ARG A 337 24.47 14.11 0.56
C ARG A 337 23.79 14.38 1.91
N ALA A 338 24.41 13.92 3.00
CA ALA A 338 24.04 14.36 4.35
C ALA A 338 24.18 15.88 4.46
N ARG A 339 23.30 16.52 5.25
CA ARG A 339 23.35 17.96 5.50
C ARG A 339 24.48 18.30 6.47
#